data_AF-A0A923ZJU5-F1
#
_entry.id   AF-A0A923ZJU5-F1
#
_cell.length_a   1.000
_cell.length_b   1.000
_cell.length_c   1.000
_cell.angle_alpha   90.00
_cell.angle_beta   90.00
_cell.angle_gamma   90.00
#
_symmetry.space_group_name_H-M   'P 1'
#
loop_
_entity.id
_entity.type
_entity.pdbx_description
1 polymer ?
#
loop_
_entity_poly.entity_id
_entity_poly.type
_entity_poly.pdbx_seq_one_letter_code
_entity_poly.pdbx_strand_id
1 'polypeptide(L)' 'MTLNIAIIGAGPAGYYTAEAALKHWGGAARIDIIDRLPTPYGLIRGGAAPDHQSIKAVTRR' A
#
# COMPACT_ATOMS: atom_id res chain seq x y z
N MET A 1 6.44 23.30 -3.01
CA MET A 1 6.06 22.55 -4.23
C MET A 1 5.66 21.17 -3.79
N THR A 2 4.55 20.63 -4.29
CA THR A 2 4.05 19.30 -3.91
C THR A 2 4.68 18.24 -4.81
N LEU A 3 5.27 17.21 -4.22
CA LEU A 3 5.75 16.01 -4.89
C LEU A 3 4.57 15.08 -5.15
N ASN A 4 4.22 14.88 -6.42
CA ASN A 4 3.14 13.96 -6.81
C ASN A 4 3.73 12.60 -7.18
N ILE A 5 3.24 11.53 -6.53
CA ILE A 5 3.73 10.15 -6.72
C ILE A 5 2.55 9.26 -7.09
N ALA A 6 2.67 8.57 -8.23
CA ALA A 6 1.76 7.50 -8.61
C ALA A 6 2.39 6.15 -8.30
N ILE A 7 1.70 5.32 -7.52
CA ILE A 7 2.12 3.95 -7.18
C ILE A 7 1.17 2.99 -7.89
N ILE A 8 1.72 2.11 -8.74
CA ILE A 8 0.94 1.10 -9.47
C ILE A 8 1.00 -0.22 -8.70
N GLY A 9 -0.13 -0.60 -8.11
CA GLY A 9 -0.31 -1.80 -7.29
C GLY A 9 -0.51 -1.48 -5.81
N ALA A 10 -1.65 -1.89 -5.25
CA ALA A 10 -2.06 -1.70 -3.86
C ALA A 10 -1.67 -2.89 -2.96
N GLY A 11 -0.61 -3.62 -3.30
CA GLY A 11 -0.03 -4.67 -2.46
C GLY A 11 0.85 -4.11 -1.33
N PRO A 12 1.47 -4.98 -0.51
CA PRO A 12 2.37 -4.55 0.57
C PRO A 12 3.49 -3.63 0.11
N ALA A 13 4.12 -3.94 -1.03
CA ALA A 13 5.19 -3.10 -1.59
C ALA A 13 4.70 -1.66 -1.85
N GLY A 14 3.54 -1.51 -2.51
CA GLY A 14 2.98 -0.19 -2.80
C GLY A 14 2.64 0.60 -1.54
N TYR A 15 2.02 -0.05 -0.55
CA TYR A 15 1.71 0.61 0.74
C TYR A 15 2.97 0.97 1.53
N TYR A 16 3.99 0.11 1.57
CA TYR A 16 5.24 0.43 2.26
C TYR A 16 6.02 1.54 1.56
N THR A 17 5.98 1.61 0.23
CA THR A 17 6.54 2.74 -0.52
C THR A 17 5.78 4.03 -0.19
N ALA A 18 4.45 3.99 -0.12
CA ALA A 18 3.65 5.16 0.26
C ALA A 18 3.98 5.63 1.68
N GLU A 19 4.06 4.70 2.64
CA GLU A 19 4.42 4.97 4.03
C GLU A 19 5.82 5.62 4.12
N ALA A 20 6.82 5.06 3.42
CA ALA A 20 8.17 5.61 3.39
C ALA A 20 8.20 7.02 2.79
N ALA A 21 7.43 7.24 1.71
CA ALA A 21 7.34 8.56 1.08
C ALA A 21 6.70 9.60 2.00
N LEU A 22 5.60 9.25 2.68
CA LEU A 22 4.96 10.13 3.66
C LEU A 22 5.91 10.43 4.84
N LYS A 23 6.69 9.45 5.31
CA LYS A 23 7.68 9.67 6.38
C LYS A 23 8.81 10.60 5.95
N HIS A 24 9.27 10.51 4.71
CA HIS A 24 10.41 11.28 4.23
C HIS A 24 10.02 12.71 3.82
N TRP A 25 8.92 12.88 3.09
CA TRP A 25 8.52 14.17 2.52
C TRP A 25 7.32 14.81 3.24
N GLY A 26 6.67 14.12 4.18
CA GLY A 26 5.55 14.65 4.95
C GLY A 26 4.41 15.16 4.07
N GLY A 27 3.82 16.30 4.46
CA GLY A 27 2.74 16.96 3.72
C GLY A 27 3.13 17.50 2.34
N ALA A 28 4.42 17.44 1.96
CA ALA A 28 4.83 17.77 0.60
C ALA A 28 4.55 16.62 -0.39
N ALA A 29 4.31 15.39 0.06
CA ALA A 29 3.98 14.26 -0.81
C ALA A 29 2.46 14.09 -0.97
N ARG A 30 2.00 14.08 -2.23
CA ARG A 30 0.66 13.65 -2.63
C ARG A 30 0.79 12.31 -3.36
N ILE A 31 0.13 11.28 -2.84
CA ILE A 31 0.31 9.89 -3.32
C ILE A 31 -1.02 9.35 -3.82
N ASP A 32 -1.02 8.90 -5.07
CA ASP A 32 -2.14 8.17 -5.68
C ASP A 32 -1.73 6.70 -5.83
N ILE A 33 -2.45 5.77 -5.19
CA ILE A 33 -2.25 4.33 -5.35
C ILE A 33 -3.31 3.80 -6.31
N ILE A 34 -2.87 3.22 -7.42
CA ILE A 34 -3.73 2.75 -8.52
C ILE A 34 -3.57 1.24 -8.62
N ASP A 35 -4.68 0.51 -8.51
CA ASP A 35 -4.70 -0.95 -8.69
C ASP A 35 -5.69 -1.34 -9.79
N ARG A 36 -5.42 -2.47 -10.42
CA ARG A 36 -6.32 -3.08 -11.40
C ARG A 36 -7.57 -3.68 -10.75
N LEU A 37 -7.45 -4.18 -9.51
CA LEU A 37 -8.55 -4.80 -8.78
C LEU A 37 -9.28 -3.79 -7.89
N PRO A 38 -10.60 -3.93 -7.70
CA PRO A 38 -11.36 -3.05 -6.80
C PRO A 38 -11.03 -3.28 -5.32
N THR A 39 -10.30 -4.36 -5.00
CA THR A 39 -9.91 -4.71 -3.63
C THR A 39 -8.42 -4.52 -3.41
N PRO A 40 -7.98 -3.75 -2.39
CA PRO A 40 -6.56 -3.51 -2.13
C PRO A 40 -5.86 -4.72 -1.50
N TYR A 41 -4.60 -4.51 -1.08
CA TYR A 41 -3.72 -5.42 -0.32
C TYR A 41 -3.09 -6.56 -1.13
N GLY A 42 -3.40 -6.70 -2.41
CA GLY A 42 -2.75 -7.66 -3.31
C GLY A 42 -2.71 -9.08 -2.73
N LEU A 43 -1.52 -9.67 -2.66
CA LEU A 43 -1.34 -11.04 -2.14
C LEU A 43 -1.70 -11.21 -0.67
N ILE A 44 -1.77 -10.16 0.16
CA ILE A 44 -2.27 -10.31 1.53
C ILE A 44 -3.76 -10.72 1.52
N ARG A 45 -4.52 -10.23 0.55
CA ARG A 45 -5.91 -10.61 0.34
C ARG A 45 -6.03 -11.87 -0.53
N GLY A 46 -5.38 -11.88 -1.70
CA GLY A 46 -5.59 -12.89 -2.74
C GLY A 46 -4.59 -14.05 -2.75
N GLY A 47 -3.57 -14.05 -1.89
CA GLY A 47 -2.52 -15.08 -1.88
C GLY A 47 -2.28 -15.72 -0.52
N ALA A 48 -2.27 -14.94 0.57
CA ALA A 48 -2.05 -15.46 1.91
C ALA A 48 -3.17 -16.42 2.31
N ALA A 49 -2.75 -17.60 2.78
CA ALA A 49 -3.66 -18.68 3.15
C ALA A 49 -4.74 -18.23 4.16
N PRO A 50 -5.95 -18.79 4.10
CA PRO A 50 -7.07 -18.37 4.94
C PRO A 50 -6.87 -18.67 6.43
N ASP A 51 -6.00 -19.60 6.81
CA ASP A 51 -5.61 -19.92 8.18
C ASP A 51 -4.44 -19.05 8.70
N HIS A 52 -3.70 -18.39 7.81
CA HIS A 52 -2.64 -17.45 8.18
C HIS A 52 -3.21 -16.05 8.48
N GLN A 53 -3.98 -15.91 9.55
CA GLN A 53 -4.60 -14.62 9.92
C GLN A 53 -3.59 -13.59 10.43
N SER A 54 -2.50 -14.03 11.06
CA SER A 54 -1.46 -13.15 11.61
C SER A 54 -0.79 -12.28 10.54
N ILE A 55 -0.43 -12.85 9.38
CA ILE A 55 0.19 -12.11 8.28
C ILE A 55 -0.78 -11.09 7.65
N LYS A 56 -2.10 -11.35 7.73
CA LYS A 56 -3.13 -10.42 7.24
C LYS A 56 -3.32 -9.20 8.15
N ALA A 57 -2.79 -9.21 9.37
CA ALA A 57 -2.87 -8.06 10.29
C ALA A 57 -2.19 -6.79 9.75
N VAL A 58 -1.26 -6.92 8.79
CA VAL A 58 -0.58 -5.78 8.16
C VAL A 58 -1.54 -4.78 7.51
N THR A 59 -2.75 -5.18 7.12
CA THR A 59 -3.74 -4.29 6.51
C THR A 59 -4.32 -3.24 7.46
N ARG A 60 -3.98 -3.31 8.76
CA ARG A 60 -4.45 -2.39 9.81
C ARG A 60 -3.35 -1.45 10.32
N ARG A 61 -2.14 -1.51 9.75
CA ARG A 61 -1.10 -0.51 10.00
C ARG A 61 -1.42 0.77 9.23
#